data_AF-A0A6B3GX96-F1
#
_entry.id   AF-A0A6B3GX96-F1
#
_cell.length_a   1.000
_cell.length_b   1.000
_cell.length_c   1.000
_cell.angle_alpha   90.00
_cell.angle_beta   90.00
_cell.angle_gamma   90.00
#
_symmetry.space_group_name_H-M   'P 1'
#
loop_
_entity.id
_entity.type
_entity.pdbx_description
1 polymer ?
#
loop_
_entity_poly.entity_id
_entity_poly.type
_entity_poly.pdbx_seq_one_letter_code
_entity_poly.pdbx_strand_id
1 'polypeptide(L)'
;PPNTTYSENIGVMAATRVYSTAAYWAAACFALLFGLCPKFGAVVAAIPGGVLGGITVILYGMIGLLGAQIWLNGRVDLRNPLNLVPAAAGIIIGVGGVSLKITDNFELGGIALGT
;
A
#
# COMPACT_ATOMS: atom_id res chain seq x y z
N PRO A 1 8.06 -7.68 -11.14
CA PRO A 1 7.78 -7.11 -9.80
C PRO A 1 6.80 -8.00 -9.02
N PRO A 2 6.93 -8.12 -7.70
CA PRO A 2 5.95 -8.84 -6.89
C PRO A 2 4.61 -8.06 -6.86
N ASN A 3 3.53 -8.74 -7.21
CA ASN A 3 2.18 -8.16 -7.22
C ASN A 3 1.44 -8.67 -5.98
N THR A 4 1.02 -7.77 -5.09
CA THR A 4 0.23 -8.11 -3.89
C THR A 4 -1.26 -7.80 -4.13
N THR A 5 -2.14 -8.38 -3.31
CA THR A 5 -3.57 -8.05 -3.34
C THR A 5 -3.75 -6.57 -2.99
N TYR A 6 -4.12 -5.75 -3.96
CA TYR A 6 -4.32 -4.33 -3.76
C TYR A 6 -5.46 -4.09 -2.77
N SER A 7 -5.11 -3.38 -1.71
CA SER A 7 -5.98 -2.79 -0.69
C SER A 7 -7.26 -2.17 -1.25
N GLU A 8 -7.13 -1.44 -2.35
CA GLU A 8 -8.24 -0.75 -3.02
C GLU A 8 -9.26 -1.72 -3.61
N ASN A 9 -8.81 -2.85 -4.15
CA ASN A 9 -9.70 -3.83 -4.76
C ASN A 9 -10.56 -4.53 -3.70
N ILE A 10 -9.97 -4.83 -2.53
CA ILE A 10 -10.72 -5.35 -1.38
C ILE A 10 -11.80 -4.35 -0.93
N GLY A 11 -11.48 -3.05 -0.93
CA GLY A 11 -12.44 -1.99 -0.63
C GLY A 11 -13.60 -1.92 -1.62
N VAL A 12 -13.32 -1.98 -2.93
CA VAL A 12 -14.34 -1.97 -3.99
C VAL A 12 -15.21 -3.22 -3.94
N MET A 13 -14.62 -4.40 -3.69
CA MET A 13 -15.38 -5.65 -3.51
C MET A 13 -16.31 -5.59 -2.28
N ALA A 14 -15.85 -4.98 -1.17
CA ALA A 14 -16.68 -4.79 0.01
C ALA A 14 -17.86 -3.83 -0.24
N ALA A 15 -17.66 -2.77 -1.03
CA ALA A 15 -18.71 -1.80 -1.37
C ALA A 15 -19.73 -2.35 -2.40
N THR A 16 -19.25 -3.03 -3.44
CA THR A 16 -20.09 -3.55 -4.53
C THR A 16 -20.70 -4.92 -4.24
N ARG A 17 -20.19 -5.64 -3.24
CA ARG A 17 -20.53 -7.06 -2.93
C ARG A 17 -20.34 -8.02 -4.11
N VAL A 18 -19.57 -7.63 -5.12
CA VAL A 18 -19.25 -8.49 -6.27
C VAL A 18 -17.91 -9.15 -6.01
N TYR A 19 -17.94 -10.40 -5.56
CA TYR A 19 -16.75 -11.24 -5.32
C TYR A 19 -16.45 -12.20 -6.48
N SER A 20 -17.04 -11.96 -7.66
CA SER A 20 -16.96 -12.88 -8.80
C SER A 20 -15.59 -12.84 -9.46
N THR A 21 -14.99 -14.02 -9.69
CA THR A 21 -13.75 -14.19 -10.45
C THR A 21 -13.88 -13.75 -11.91
N ALA A 22 -15.11 -13.73 -12.47
CA ALA A 22 -15.37 -13.26 -13.83
C ALA A 22 -15.10 -11.75 -14.00
N ALA A 23 -15.26 -10.95 -12.93
CA ALA A 23 -14.99 -9.52 -12.97
C ALA A 23 -13.49 -9.25 -13.20
N TYR A 24 -12.61 -10.08 -12.65
CA TYR A 24 -11.16 -9.99 -12.85
C TYR A 24 -10.76 -10.30 -14.30
N TRP A 25 -11.41 -11.29 -14.92
CA TRP A 25 -11.19 -11.59 -16.35
C TRP A 25 -11.63 -10.45 -17.25
N ALA A 26 -12.80 -9.85 -16.98
CA ALA A 26 -13.25 -8.66 -17.71
C ALA A 26 -12.26 -7.50 -17.55
N ALA A 27 -11.84 -7.19 -16.32
CA ALA A 27 -10.87 -6.14 -16.03
C ALA A 27 -9.52 -6.38 -16.74
N ALA A 28 -9.03 -7.63 -16.77
CA ALA A 28 -7.80 -7.99 -17.47
C ALA A 28 -7.92 -7.79 -18.99
N CYS A 29 -9.03 -8.20 -19.60
CA CYS A 29 -9.29 -7.96 -21.02
C CYS A 29 -9.36 -6.46 -21.34
N PHE A 30 -10.05 -5.67 -20.52
CA PHE A 30 -10.10 -4.21 -20.67
C PHE A 30 -8.71 -3.58 -20.54
N ALA A 31 -7.92 -3.97 -19.54
CA ALA A 31 -6.57 -3.47 -19.35
C ALA A 31 -5.66 -3.78 -20.55
N LEU A 32 -5.80 -4.97 -21.13
CA LEU A 32 -5.03 -5.39 -22.30
C LEU A 32 -5.41 -4.60 -23.56
N LEU A 33 -6.71 -4.39 -23.79
CA LEU A 33 -7.22 -3.59 -24.91
C LEU A 33 -6.81 -2.12 -24.82
N PHE A 34 -6.93 -1.51 -23.64
CA PHE A 34 -6.55 -0.11 -23.44
C PHE A 34 -5.03 0.07 -23.34
N GLY A 35 -4.30 -0.92 -22.84
CA GLY A 35 -2.82 -0.91 -22.81
C GLY A 35 -2.19 -0.93 -24.20
N LEU A 36 -2.85 -1.56 -25.18
CA LEU A 36 -2.43 -1.55 -26.58
C LEU A 36 -2.87 -0.28 -27.33
N CYS A 37 -3.71 0.56 -26.74
CA CYS A 37 -4.22 1.77 -27.38
C CYS A 37 -3.33 3.00 -27.09
N PRO A 38 -2.55 3.50 -28.07
CA PRO A 38 -1.61 4.61 -27.85
C PRO A 38 -2.32 5.93 -27.50
N LYS A 39 -3.56 6.13 -27.95
CA LYS A 39 -4.35 7.33 -27.61
C LYS A 39 -4.70 7.38 -26.12
N PHE A 40 -4.99 6.24 -25.50
CA PHE A 40 -5.26 6.17 -24.07
C PHE A 40 -4.00 6.45 -23.25
N GLY A 41 -2.86 5.89 -23.66
CA GLY A 41 -1.56 6.17 -23.06
C GLY A 41 -1.20 7.66 -23.08
N ALA A 42 -1.48 8.36 -24.20
CA ALA A 42 -1.24 9.80 -24.32
C ALA A 42 -2.10 10.63 -23.34
N VAL A 43 -3.36 10.24 -23.12
CA VAL A 43 -4.24 10.90 -22.14
C VAL A 43 -3.74 10.69 -20.71
N VAL A 44 -3.29 9.48 -20.38
CA VAL A 44 -2.71 9.18 -19.05
C VAL A 44 -1.41 9.97 -18.83
N ALA A 45 -0.57 10.09 -19.85
CA ALA A 45 0.66 10.89 -19.78
C ALA A 45 0.39 12.40 -19.68
N ALA A 46 -0.79 12.88 -20.09
CA ALA A 46 -1.20 14.27 -19.94
C ALA A 46 -1.72 14.61 -18.53
N ILE A 47 -1.82 13.64 -17.62
CA ILE A 47 -2.25 13.87 -16.23
C ILE A 47 -1.20 14.73 -15.51
N PRO A 48 -1.59 15.87 -14.89
CA PRO A 48 -0.66 16.71 -14.15
C PRO A 48 0.03 15.95 -13.01
N GLY A 49 1.33 16.20 -12.82
CA GLY A 49 2.11 15.55 -11.76
C GLY A 49 1.53 15.73 -10.35
N GLY A 50 0.85 16.85 -10.08
CA GLY A 50 0.16 17.08 -8.82
C GLY A 50 -0.96 16.08 -8.51
N VAL A 51 -1.66 15.58 -9.54
CA VAL A 51 -2.73 14.57 -9.38
C VAL A 51 -2.11 13.20 -9.09
N LEU A 52 -1.03 12.84 -9.79
CA LEU A 52 -0.28 11.61 -9.54
C LEU A 52 0.31 11.59 -8.12
N GLY A 53 0.80 12.73 -7.65
CA GLY A 53 1.24 12.91 -6.27
C GLY A 53 0.09 12.74 -5.27
N GLY A 54 -1.07 13.34 -5.51
CA GLY A 54 -2.24 13.19 -4.64
C GLY A 54 -2.72 11.74 -4.53
N ILE A 55 -2.80 11.01 -5.65
CA ILE A 55 -3.20 9.61 -5.67
C ILE A 55 -2.20 8.75 -4.90
N THR A 56 -0.89 8.94 -5.10
CA THR A 56 0.12 8.15 -4.36
C THR A 56 0.07 8.37 -2.86
N VAL A 57 -0.18 9.61 -2.39
CA VAL A 57 -0.41 9.89 -0.96
C VAL A 57 -1.61 9.13 -0.41
N ILE A 58 -2.73 9.12 -1.13
CA ILE A 58 -3.93 8.37 -0.73
C ILE A 58 -3.64 6.87 -0.67
N LEU A 59 -2.99 6.33 -1.70
CA LEU A 59 -2.61 4.91 -1.78
C LEU A 59 -1.75 4.47 -0.60
N TYR A 60 -0.67 5.21 -0.34
CA TYR A 60 0.23 4.90 0.79
C TYR A 60 -0.47 5.09 2.14
N GLY A 61 -1.31 6.11 2.28
CA GLY A 61 -2.15 6.29 3.48
C GLY A 61 -3.11 5.14 3.73
N MET A 62 -3.76 4.63 2.67
CA MET A 62 -4.64 3.47 2.75
C MET A 62 -3.90 2.20 3.18
N ILE A 63 -2.69 1.97 2.69
CA ILE A 63 -1.87 0.82 3.09
C ILE A 63 -1.60 0.86 4.60
N GLY A 64 -1.23 2.02 5.15
CA GLY A 64 -1.02 2.19 6.59
C GLY A 64 -2.27 1.93 7.42
N LEU A 65 -3.41 2.48 7.00
CA LEU A 65 -4.70 2.29 7.68
C LEU A 65 -5.18 0.84 7.65
N LEU A 66 -4.90 0.10 6.58
CA LEU A 66 -5.22 -1.33 6.51
C LEU A 66 -4.37 -2.16 7.46
N GLY A 67 -3.11 -1.81 7.67
CA GLY A 67 -2.29 -2.37 8.74
C GLY A 67 -2.96 -2.23 10.10
N ALA A 68 -3.44 -1.02 10.42
CA ALA A 68 -4.18 -0.76 11.66
C ALA A 68 -5.51 -1.55 11.72
N GLN A 69 -6.22 -1.68 10.59
CA GLN A 69 -7.48 -2.43 10.52
C GLN A 69 -7.28 -3.92 10.82
N ILE A 70 -6.14 -4.51 10.44
CA ILE A 70 -5.80 -5.90 10.77
C ILE A 70 -5.73 -6.09 12.30
N TRP A 71 -5.11 -5.17 13.04
CA TRP A 71 -5.04 -5.24 14.51
C TRP A 71 -6.41 -5.10 15.17
N LEU A 72 -7.26 -4.22 14.65
CA LEU A 72 -8.63 -4.04 15.13
C LEU A 72 -9.47 -5.31 14.91
N ASN A 73 -9.40 -5.90 13.70
CA ASN A 73 -10.11 -7.14 13.38
C ASN A 73 -9.58 -8.33 14.19
N GLY A 74 -8.28 -8.36 14.47
CA GLY A 74 -7.64 -9.33 15.36
C GLY A 74 -7.92 -9.12 16.85
N ARG A 75 -8.66 -8.07 17.22
CA ARG A 75 -8.93 -7.67 18.62
C ARG A 75 -7.65 -7.52 19.46
N VAL A 76 -6.59 -6.99 18.86
CA VAL A 76 -5.32 -6.75 19.54
C VAL A 76 -5.52 -5.67 20.61
N ASP A 77 -5.29 -6.03 21.88
CA ASP A 77 -5.34 -5.06 22.97
C ASP A 77 -4.03 -4.26 23.02
N LEU A 78 -4.07 -3.04 22.48
CA LEU A 78 -2.94 -2.09 22.52
C LEU A 78 -2.78 -1.41 23.90
N ARG A 79 -3.66 -1.67 24.88
CA ARG A 79 -3.45 -1.23 26.27
C ARG A 79 -2.45 -2.14 26.98
N ASN A 80 -2.29 -3.38 26.51
CA ASN A 80 -1.29 -4.28 27.04
C ASN A 80 0.11 -3.84 26.54
N PRO A 81 1.06 -3.51 27.44
CA PRO A 81 2.41 -3.12 27.04
C PRO A 81 3.13 -4.18 26.19
N LEU A 82 2.78 -5.46 26.34
CA LEU A 82 3.33 -6.55 25.52
C LEU A 82 2.99 -6.43 24.03
N ASN A 83 1.84 -5.83 23.69
CA ASN A 83 1.44 -5.57 22.31
C ASN A 83 1.83 -4.15 21.87
N LEU A 84 1.71 -3.18 22.78
CA LEU A 84 1.99 -1.77 22.50
C LEU A 84 3.46 -1.53 22.15
N VAL A 85 4.39 -2.07 22.94
CA VAL A 85 5.83 -1.82 22.78
C VAL A 85 6.36 -2.27 21.40
N PRO A 86 6.15 -3.53 20.96
CA PRO A 86 6.61 -3.96 19.64
C PRO A 86 5.89 -3.25 18.49
N ALA A 87 4.60 -2.96 18.61
CA ALA A 87 3.86 -2.22 17.59
C ALA A 87 4.37 -0.78 17.44
N ALA A 88 4.61 -0.08 18.55
CA ALA A 88 5.16 1.27 18.55
C ALA A 88 6.60 1.30 18.01
N ALA A 89 7.44 0.34 18.40
CA ALA A 89 8.80 0.22 17.87
C ALA A 89 8.82 0.02 16.35
N GLY A 90 8.00 -0.91 15.83
CA GLY A 90 7.90 -1.16 14.39
C GLY A 90 7.41 0.06 13.60
N ILE A 91 6.41 0.79 14.11
CA ILE A 91 5.91 2.01 13.46
C ILE A 91 6.99 3.11 13.44
N ILE A 92 7.68 3.35 14.55
CA ILE A 92 8.70 4.41 14.64
C ILE A 92 9.94 4.06 13.80
N ILE A 93 10.35 2.80 13.73
CA ILE A 93 11.46 2.39 12.87
C ILE A 93 11.09 2.58 11.39
N GLY A 94 9.88 2.18 10.98
CA GLY A 94 9.42 2.29 9.60
C GLY A 94 9.12 3.73 9.14
N VAL A 95 8.43 4.52 9.95
CA VAL A 95 7.99 5.90 9.58
C VAL A 95 9.01 6.95 10.01
N GLY A 96 9.68 6.75 11.14
CA GLY A 96 10.58 7.73 11.75
C GLY A 96 11.95 7.84 11.08
N GLY A 97 12.21 7.06 10.01
CA GLY A 97 13.48 7.14 9.28
C GLY A 97 14.69 6.76 10.13
N VAL A 98 14.51 5.81 11.06
CA VAL A 98 15.60 5.33 11.92
C VAL A 98 16.68 4.76 11.00
N SER A 99 17.87 5.36 11.04
CA SER A 99 19.04 4.92 10.28
C SER A 99 20.16 4.59 11.26
N LEU A 100 20.57 3.32 11.24
CA LEU A 100 21.76 2.84 11.95
C LEU A 100 22.94 2.90 10.99
N LYS A 101 23.77 3.95 11.16
CA LYS A 101 25.07 4.03 10.49
C LYS A 101 26.06 3.13 11.23
N ILE A 102 26.41 1.99 10.63
CA ILE A 102 27.38 1.04 11.20
C ILE A 102 28.81 1.43 10.77
N THR A 103 28.98 2.12 9.65
CA THR A 103 30.25 2.66 9.13
C THR A 103 29.96 3.85 8.22
N ASP A 104 30.95 4.71 7.91
CA ASP A 104 30.80 5.87 6.99
C ASP A 104 30.24 5.52 5.60
N ASN A 105 30.33 4.25 5.19
CA ASN A 105 29.80 3.74 3.92
C ASN A 105 28.61 2.77 4.05
N PHE A 106 28.13 2.49 5.27
CA PHE A 106 27.06 1.51 5.48
C PHE A 106 26.01 2.02 6.47
N GLU A 107 24.85 2.37 5.92
CA GLU A 107 23.67 2.81 6.65
C GLU A 107 22.55 1.80 6.45
N LEU A 108 22.07 1.21 7.55
CA LEU A 108 20.83 0.44 7.58
C LEU A 108 19.70 1.41 7.94
N GLY A 109 18.86 1.76 6.98
CA GLY A 109 17.82 2.78 7.16
C GLY A 109 16.40 2.26 6.93
N GLY A 110 15.47 2.75 7.73
CA GLY A 110 14.02 2.66 7.50
C GLY A 110 13.50 1.23 7.55
N ILE A 111 12.86 0.80 6.46
CA ILE A 111 12.11 -0.47 6.37
C ILE A 111 13.01 -1.69 6.60
N ALA A 112 14.30 -1.61 6.23
CA ALA A 112 15.27 -2.69 6.42
C ALA A 112 15.65 -2.97 7.88
N LEU A 113 15.40 -2.03 8.79
CA LEU A 113 15.55 -2.23 10.24
C LEU A 113 14.26 -2.71 10.91
N GLY A 114 13.11 -2.52 10.25
CA GLY A 114 11.78 -2.80 10.78
C GLY A 114 11.17 -4.13 10.35
N THR A 115 11.76 -4.83 9.36
CA THR A 115 11.44 -6.21 8.96
C THR A 115 12.29 -7.21 9.73
#